data_AF-A3X133-F1
#
_entry.id   AF-A3X133-F1
#
_cell.length_a   1.000
_cell.length_b   1.000
_cell.length_c   1.000
_cell.angle_alpha   90.00
_cell.angle_beta   90.00
_cell.angle_gamma   90.00
#
_symmetry.space_group_name_H-M   'P 1'
#
loop_
_entity.id
_entity.type
_entity.pdbx_description
1 polymer ?
#
loop_
_entity_poly.entity_id
_entity_poly.type
_entity_poly.pdbx_seq_one_letter_code
_entity_poly.pdbx_strand_id
1 'polypeptide(L)'
;MTAPLPRLELADPRSPFDEATIVIDGHEEETITIECTGAKTLAARLVKLVNNHAAVVEALTAAVHALRSYEYGNGSTELARSIADHCEQLQKGTAA
;
A
#
# COMPACT_ATOMS: atom_id res chain seq x y z
N MET A 1 -1.58 19.38 0.71
CA MET A 1 -1.23 18.01 0.27
C MET A 1 -1.38 17.11 1.48
N THR A 2 -2.18 16.05 1.37
CA THR A 2 -2.33 15.06 2.45
C THR A 2 -1.06 14.23 2.53
N ALA A 3 -0.52 13.97 3.72
CA ALA A 3 0.65 13.12 3.89
C ALA A 3 0.37 11.70 3.34
N PRO A 4 1.37 11.00 2.77
CA PRO A 4 1.21 9.61 2.36
C PRO A 4 0.85 8.76 3.58
N LEU A 5 0.03 7.72 3.37
CA LEU A 5 -0.27 6.77 4.43
C LEU A 5 0.98 5.96 4.76
N PRO A 6 1.20 5.62 6.05
CA PRO A 6 2.32 4.78 6.44
C PRO A 6 2.12 3.36 5.92
N ARG A 7 3.22 2.64 5.80
CA ARG A 7 3.21 1.20 5.51
C ARG A 7 2.89 0.44 6.79
N LEU A 8 1.92 -0.45 6.72
CA LEU A 8 1.53 -1.28 7.85
C LEU A 8 1.98 -2.73 7.67
N GLU A 9 2.44 -3.36 8.74
CA GLU A 9 2.84 -4.77 8.74
C GLU A 9 2.25 -5.48 9.95
N LEU A 10 1.72 -6.71 9.76
CA LEU A 10 1.21 -7.49 10.86
C LEU A 10 2.39 -8.09 11.64
N ALA A 11 2.50 -7.77 12.93
CA ALA A 11 3.48 -8.38 13.82
C ALA A 11 3.17 -9.87 14.04
N ASP A 12 4.15 -10.61 14.59
CA ASP A 12 4.07 -12.06 14.74
C ASP A 12 2.75 -12.54 15.39
N PRO A 13 1.90 -13.28 14.66
CA PRO A 13 0.53 -13.60 15.07
C PRO A 13 0.44 -14.71 16.12
N ARG A 14 1.55 -15.13 16.72
CA ARG A 14 1.61 -16.25 17.68
C ARG A 14 1.01 -15.96 19.06
N SER A 15 0.43 -14.77 19.28
CA SER A 15 -0.27 -14.50 20.54
C SER A 15 -1.40 -15.52 20.79
N PRO A 16 -1.46 -16.10 22.01
CA PRO A 16 -2.54 -17.00 22.41
C PRO A 16 -3.86 -16.25 22.68
N PHE A 17 -3.85 -14.93 22.74
CA PHE A 17 -5.04 -14.10 22.92
C PHE A 17 -5.63 -13.66 21.58
N ASP A 18 -6.89 -13.22 21.60
CA ASP A 18 -7.54 -12.60 20.44
C ASP A 18 -7.10 -11.13 20.32
N GLU A 19 -5.82 -10.98 20.04
CA GLU A 19 -5.14 -9.71 19.86
C GLU A 19 -4.27 -9.76 18.59
N ALA A 20 -3.99 -8.57 18.06
CA ALA A 20 -3.07 -8.40 16.96
C ALA A 20 -2.33 -7.07 17.09
N THR A 21 -1.05 -7.09 16.77
CA THR A 21 -0.21 -5.90 16.74
C THR A 21 0.16 -5.60 15.29
N ILE A 22 0.05 -4.34 14.90
CA ILE A 22 0.47 -3.82 13.61
C ILE A 22 1.67 -2.91 13.85
N VAL A 23 2.75 -3.12 13.09
CA VAL A 23 3.94 -2.26 13.06
C VAL A 23 3.76 -1.20 11.98
N ILE A 24 4.12 0.04 12.30
CA ILE A 24 4.06 1.19 11.39
C ILE A 24 5.47 1.46 10.84
N ASP A 25 5.62 1.49 9.52
CA ASP A 25 6.86 1.82 8.80
C ASP A 25 8.11 1.01 9.24
N GLY A 26 7.88 -0.18 9.81
CA GLY A 26 8.96 -1.04 10.35
C GLY A 26 9.57 -0.54 11.67
N HIS A 27 8.99 0.49 12.29
CA HIS A 27 9.41 0.99 13.59
C HIS A 27 8.78 0.14 14.70
N GLU A 28 9.57 -0.72 15.34
CA GLU A 28 9.10 -1.63 16.41
C GLU A 28 8.44 -0.91 17.59
N GLU A 29 8.78 0.37 17.80
CA GLU A 29 8.21 1.22 18.86
C GLU A 29 6.87 1.87 18.45
N GLU A 30 6.58 1.98 17.15
CA GLU A 30 5.33 2.55 16.64
C GLU A 30 4.38 1.43 16.21
N THR A 31 3.45 1.11 17.11
CA THR A 31 2.52 0.00 16.90
C THR A 31 1.07 0.37 17.19
N ILE A 32 0.17 -0.37 16.55
CA ILE A 32 -1.26 -0.37 16.84
C ILE A 32 -1.63 -1.74 17.39
N THR A 33 -2.13 -1.77 18.62
CA THR A 33 -2.67 -2.99 19.22
C THR A 33 -4.19 -3.03 19.06
N ILE A 34 -4.69 -4.17 18.62
CA ILE A 34 -6.12 -4.45 18.46
C ILE A 34 -6.47 -5.61 19.39
N GLU A 35 -7.34 -5.38 20.35
CA GLU A 35 -7.80 -6.37 21.34
C GLU A 35 -9.33 -6.49 21.23
N CYS A 36 -9.79 -7.41 20.39
CA CYS A 36 -11.21 -7.65 20.18
C CYS A 36 -11.44 -9.02 19.53
N THR A 37 -12.70 -9.47 19.53
CA THR A 37 -13.03 -10.71 18.83
C THR A 37 -12.69 -10.63 17.34
N GLY A 38 -11.83 -11.53 16.87
CA GLY A 38 -11.34 -11.56 15.49
C GLY A 38 -10.25 -10.53 15.19
N ALA A 39 -9.48 -10.08 16.20
CA ALA A 39 -8.46 -9.04 16.08
C ALA A 39 -7.48 -9.31 14.93
N LYS A 40 -7.02 -10.54 14.77
CA LYS A 40 -6.10 -10.95 13.69
C LYS A 40 -6.69 -10.72 12.29
N THR A 41 -7.97 -11.01 12.13
CA THR A 41 -8.66 -10.80 10.85
C THR A 41 -8.86 -9.32 10.57
N LEU A 42 -9.24 -8.54 11.61
CA LEU A 42 -9.38 -7.10 11.49
C LEU A 42 -8.04 -6.44 11.14
N ALA A 43 -6.96 -6.82 11.83
CA ALA A 43 -5.63 -6.30 11.59
C ALA A 43 -5.15 -6.61 10.16
N ALA A 44 -5.31 -7.86 9.70
CA ALA A 44 -4.96 -8.24 8.33
C ALA A 44 -5.74 -7.42 7.28
N ARG A 45 -7.04 -7.18 7.52
CA ARG A 45 -7.87 -6.34 6.63
C ARG A 45 -7.42 -4.88 6.61
N LEU A 46 -7.05 -4.32 7.76
CA LEU A 46 -6.55 -2.95 7.88
C LEU A 46 -5.21 -2.79 7.16
N VAL A 47 -4.25 -3.70 7.41
CA VAL A 47 -2.96 -3.74 6.71
C VAL A 47 -3.16 -3.77 5.20
N LYS A 48 -4.02 -4.68 4.71
CA LYS A 48 -4.33 -4.79 3.28
C LYS A 48 -4.95 -3.52 2.72
N LEU A 49 -5.94 -2.93 3.42
CA LEU A 49 -6.64 -1.73 2.95
C LEU A 49 -5.70 -0.52 2.84
N VAL A 50 -4.92 -0.26 3.89
CA VAL A 50 -4.03 0.91 3.95
C VAL A 50 -2.91 0.80 2.90
N ASN A 51 -2.25 -0.36 2.83
CA ASN A 51 -1.18 -0.57 1.86
C ASN A 51 -1.69 -0.52 0.41
N ASN A 52 -2.89 -1.04 0.14
CA ASN A 52 -3.51 -0.94 -1.18
C ASN A 52 -3.90 0.49 -1.54
N HIS A 53 -4.38 1.29 -0.59
CA HIS A 53 -4.68 2.70 -0.86
C HIS A 53 -3.41 3.45 -1.27
N ALA A 54 -2.30 3.25 -0.55
CA ALA A 54 -1.01 3.86 -0.89
C ALA A 54 -0.56 3.46 -2.31
N ALA A 55 -0.62 2.17 -2.63
CA ALA A 55 -0.31 1.63 -3.96
C ALA A 55 -1.16 2.25 -5.08
N VAL A 56 -2.49 2.37 -4.88
CA VAL A 56 -3.38 2.95 -5.88
C VAL A 56 -3.07 4.43 -6.12
N VAL A 57 -2.78 5.19 -5.06
CA VAL A 57 -2.40 6.61 -5.20
C VAL A 57 -1.08 6.76 -5.96
N GLU A 58 -0.10 5.90 -5.70
CA GLU A 58 1.18 5.86 -6.42
C GLU A 58 0.97 5.55 -7.91
N ALA A 59 0.18 4.51 -8.23
CA ALA A 59 -0.17 4.13 -9.59
C ALA A 59 -0.85 5.28 -10.37
N LEU A 60 -1.84 5.93 -9.75
CA LEU A 60 -2.54 7.06 -10.36
C LEU A 60 -1.62 8.27 -10.58
N THR A 61 -0.72 8.54 -9.63
CA THR A 61 0.27 9.61 -9.76
C THR A 61 1.22 9.34 -10.92
N ALA A 62 1.73 8.11 -11.03
CA ALA A 62 2.56 7.69 -12.14
C ALA A 62 1.81 7.83 -13.49
N ALA A 63 0.55 7.39 -13.57
CA ALA A 63 -0.26 7.53 -14.77
C ALA A 63 -0.47 9.00 -15.18
N VAL A 64 -0.71 9.90 -14.22
CA VAL A 64 -0.80 11.35 -14.49
C VAL A 64 0.51 11.90 -15.03
N HIS A 65 1.65 11.51 -14.46
CA HIS A 65 2.97 11.92 -14.95
C HIS A 65 3.22 11.42 -16.37
N ALA A 66 2.84 10.19 -16.70
CA ALA A 66 2.94 9.63 -18.05
C ALA A 66 2.10 10.42 -19.05
N LEU A 67 0.84 10.72 -18.70
CA LEU A 67 -0.06 11.45 -19.58
C LEU A 67 0.44 12.88 -19.82
N ARG A 68 0.94 13.55 -18.77
CA ARG A 68 1.52 14.89 -18.89
C ARG A 68 2.85 14.92 -19.65
N SER A 69 3.65 13.85 -19.65
CA SER A 69 4.89 13.85 -20.44
C SER A 69 4.63 14.00 -21.95
N TYR A 70 3.47 13.54 -22.44
CA TYR A 70 3.05 13.76 -23.83
C TYR A 70 2.77 15.23 -24.16
N GLU A 71 2.29 16.02 -23.20
CA GLU A 71 2.03 17.46 -23.40
C GLU A 71 3.34 18.25 -23.60
N TYR A 72 4.46 17.75 -23.08
CA TYR A 72 5.78 18.37 -23.21
C TYR A 72 6.62 17.79 -24.36
N GLY A 73 6.01 17.02 -25.27
CA GLY A 73 6.72 16.40 -26.40
C GLY A 73 7.61 15.21 -26.00
N ASN A 74 7.60 14.80 -24.73
CA ASN A 74 8.30 13.61 -24.23
C ASN A 74 7.43 12.37 -24.43
N GLY A 75 7.02 12.11 -25.67
CA GLY A 75 6.26 10.93 -26.09
C GLY A 75 7.10 9.65 -26.04
N SER A 76 7.77 9.40 -24.93
CA SER A 76 8.51 8.16 -24.70
C SER A 76 7.52 7.03 -24.39
N THR A 77 7.27 6.22 -25.40
CA THR A 77 6.50 4.97 -25.27
C THR A 77 7.11 4.03 -24.24
N GLU A 78 8.41 4.12 -23.97
CA GLU A 78 9.09 3.34 -22.92
C GLU A 78 8.67 3.79 -21.51
N LEU A 79 8.56 5.11 -21.27
CA LEU A 79 8.09 5.63 -19.99
C LEU A 79 6.63 5.22 -19.73
N ALA A 80 5.77 5.34 -20.74
CA ALA A 80 4.38 4.90 -20.65
C ALA A 80 4.26 3.40 -20.37
N ARG A 81 5.11 2.57 -21.00
CA ARG A 81 5.16 1.13 -20.75
C ARG A 81 5.63 0.82 -19.33
N SER A 82 6.72 1.42 -18.87
CA SER A 82 7.23 1.22 -17.50
C SER A 82 6.20 1.60 -16.45
N ILE A 83 5.41 2.65 -16.69
CA ILE A 83 4.35 3.07 -15.77
C ILE A 83 3.17 2.10 -15.82
N ALA A 84 2.76 1.66 -17.01
CA ALA A 84 1.72 0.63 -17.15
C ALA A 84 2.12 -0.68 -16.44
N ASP A 85 3.36 -1.14 -16.62
CA ASP A 85 3.90 -2.33 -15.97
C ASP A 85 3.87 -2.19 -14.44
N HIS A 86 4.23 -1.02 -13.91
CA HIS A 86 4.18 -0.74 -12.49
C HIS A 86 2.73 -0.74 -11.95
N CYS A 87 1.80 -0.09 -12.65
CA CYS A 87 0.38 -0.11 -12.29
C CYS A 87 -0.22 -1.53 -12.31
N GLU A 88 0.13 -2.35 -13.30
CA GLU A 88 -0.31 -3.75 -13.38
C GLU A 88 0.23 -4.60 -12.23
N GLN A 89 1.49 -4.38 -11.83
CA GLN A 89 2.07 -5.08 -10.68
C GLN A 89 1.34 -4.72 -9.38
N LEU A 90 1.02 -3.44 -9.17
CA LEU A 90 0.24 -2.99 -8.03
C LEU A 90 -1.17 -3.61 -8.04
N GLN A 91 -1.84 -3.65 -9.20
CA GLN A 91 -3.14 -4.30 -9.33
C GLN A 91 -3.10 -5.80 -8.99
N LYS A 92 -2.05 -6.52 -9.41
CA LYS A 92 -1.85 -7.95 -9.11
C LYS A 92 -1.53 -8.17 -7.62
N GLY A 93 -0.76 -7.28 -7.01
CA GLY A 93 -0.45 -7.31 -5.57
C GLY A 93 -1.67 -7.05 -4.68
N THR A 94 -2.60 -6.21 -5.11
CA THR A 94 -3.87 -5.95 -4.41
C THR A 94 -4.84 -7.17 -4.45
N ALA A 95 -4.71 -8.05 -5.45
CA ALA A 95 -5.58 -9.21 -5.63
C ALA A 95 -5.22 -10.43 -4.76
N ALA A 96 -4.05 -10.46 -4.13
CA ALA A 96 -3.64 -11.46 -3.13
C ALA A 96 -4.05 -11.01 -1.72
#